data_AF-A0AA96F2C7-F1
#
_entry.id   AF-A0AA96F2C7-F1
#
_cell.length_a   1.000
_cell.length_b   1.000
_cell.length_c   1.000
_cell.angle_alpha   90.00
_cell.angle_beta   90.00
_cell.angle_gamma   90.00
#
_symmetry.space_group_name_H-M   'P 1'
#
loop_
_entity.id
_entity.type
_entity.pdbx_description
1 polymer ?
#
loop_
_entity_poly.entity_id
_entity_poly.type
_entity_poly.pdbx_seq_one_letter_code
_entity_poly.pdbx_strand_id
1 'polypeptide(L)'
;MKLDRKEILKALETISIAGEGKNMVESGAVQNVITFGEEVVVDLLLSTPAMHIKKRAEDDIKKLIHEKFSPEAVVKVNIKVEAKENPNEIKGKAIPGISNIIAVASGKGGVGKSTVTANLAVTLAKMGFRVGVLDADIYGPSMPIMFDVENEKPISIEVDGKSKMKPIESYEIKLLSIGFFTSPSQAVIWRGPMASKALNQMIFDAAWGELDFMLIDLPPGTGDIHLSIMQALPITGAVVVSTPQAVALADAKKGVSMFLSDSINVPVLGIIENMAYFTPEELPNNKYYIFGKEGAKNLAEDLNVRFLGEVPLVQSIREAGDYGRPAALQTASPLETVFEEIARNVVEETVRRNENLAPTEAIKITTMAGCSAVKGK
;
A
#
# COMPACT_ATOMS: atom_id res chain seq x y z
N MET A 1 52.22 18.00 6.82
CA MET A 1 52.19 17.71 5.37
C MET A 1 51.00 18.46 4.79
N LYS A 2 51.10 19.13 3.63
CA LYS A 2 50.00 19.94 3.11
C LYS A 2 48.95 18.99 2.53
N LEU A 3 47.69 19.07 2.97
CA LEU A 3 46.58 18.26 2.44
C LEU A 3 46.26 18.68 1.01
N ASP A 4 46.97 18.11 0.04
CA ASP A 4 46.76 18.38 -1.38
C ASP A 4 45.62 17.54 -1.94
N ARG A 5 44.66 18.22 -2.60
CA ARG A 5 43.47 17.58 -3.17
C ARG A 5 43.83 16.50 -4.19
N LYS A 6 44.86 16.72 -5.01
CA LYS A 6 45.25 15.75 -6.06
C LYS A 6 45.82 14.48 -5.45
N GLU A 7 46.61 14.60 -4.39
CA GLU A 7 47.17 13.43 -3.71
C GLU A 7 46.08 12.62 -2.98
N ILE A 8 45.11 13.30 -2.35
CA ILE A 8 43.96 12.63 -1.71
C ILE A 8 43.12 11.88 -2.74
N LEU A 9 42.80 12.50 -3.87
CA LEU A 9 42.08 11.83 -4.96
C LEU A 9 42.82 10.57 -5.44
N LYS A 10 44.14 10.67 -5.64
CA LYS A 10 44.98 9.53 -6.04
C LYS A 10 45.02 8.43 -4.96
N ALA A 11 44.95 8.79 -3.68
CA ALA A 11 44.85 7.81 -2.61
C ALA A 11 43.50 7.09 -2.64
N LEU A 12 42.39 7.80 -2.92
CA LEU A 12 41.05 7.22 -2.98
C LEU A 12 40.88 6.20 -4.13
N GLU A 13 41.74 6.22 -5.15
CA GLU A 13 41.81 5.17 -6.19
C GLU A 13 42.24 3.79 -5.63
N THR A 14 42.79 3.74 -4.41
CA THR A 14 43.26 2.49 -3.79
C THR A 14 42.19 1.74 -3.00
N ILE A 15 41.02 2.34 -2.81
CA ILE A 15 39.88 1.76 -2.09
C ILE A 15 38.69 1.60 -3.02
N SER A 16 37.83 0.62 -2.73
CA SER A 16 36.64 0.30 -3.53
C SER A 16 35.40 0.26 -2.64
N ILE A 17 34.24 0.55 -3.24
CA ILE A 17 32.95 0.36 -2.57
C ILE A 17 32.52 -1.10 -2.74
N ALA A 18 32.11 -1.71 -1.64
CA ALA A 18 31.63 -3.09 -1.62
C ALA A 18 30.47 -3.26 -2.61
N GLY A 19 30.65 -4.14 -3.61
CA GLY A 19 29.65 -4.46 -4.63
C GLY A 19 29.84 -3.76 -5.98
N GLU A 20 30.69 -2.73 -6.10
CA GLU A 20 30.84 -1.98 -7.36
C GLU A 20 32.00 -2.47 -8.25
N GLY A 21 32.89 -3.33 -7.75
CA GLY A 21 33.93 -4.01 -8.54
C GLY A 21 35.02 -3.10 -9.14
N LYS A 22 34.93 -1.78 -8.94
CA LYS A 22 35.89 -0.74 -9.37
C LYS A 22 36.33 0.11 -8.16
N ASN A 23 37.42 0.86 -8.30
CA ASN A 23 37.84 1.80 -7.25
C ASN A 23 36.88 3.00 -7.13
N MET A 24 36.92 3.71 -6.00
CA MET A 24 35.94 4.77 -5.66
C MET A 24 35.94 5.97 -6.64
N VAL A 25 37.05 6.21 -7.34
CA VAL A 25 37.16 7.32 -8.30
C VAL A 25 36.66 6.86 -9.68
N GLU A 26 37.08 5.68 -10.13
CA GLU A 26 36.64 5.07 -11.40
C GLU A 26 35.15 4.71 -11.41
N SER A 27 34.57 4.37 -10.26
CA SER A 27 33.12 4.14 -10.15
C SER A 27 32.31 5.45 -10.23
N GLY A 28 32.97 6.60 -10.15
CA GLY A 28 32.32 7.91 -10.06
C GLY A 28 31.67 8.16 -8.69
N ALA A 29 32.01 7.36 -7.68
CA ALA A 29 31.44 7.54 -6.34
C ALA A 29 31.98 8.80 -5.65
N VAL A 30 33.26 9.15 -5.85
CA VAL A 30 33.80 10.42 -5.35
C VAL A 30 33.36 11.57 -6.26
N GLN A 31 32.44 12.40 -5.78
CA GLN A 31 31.95 13.57 -6.51
C GLN A 31 32.85 14.78 -6.30
N ASN A 32 33.32 14.95 -5.07
CA ASN A 32 34.13 16.10 -4.72
C ASN A 32 35.04 15.81 -3.52
N VAL A 33 36.15 16.54 -3.48
CA VAL A 33 37.09 16.55 -2.36
C VAL A 33 37.48 18.00 -2.12
N ILE A 34 37.20 18.50 -0.92
CA ILE A 34 37.53 19.86 -0.47
C ILE A 34 38.53 19.73 0.68
N THR A 35 39.62 20.50 0.64
CA THR A 35 40.57 20.59 1.74
C THR A 35 40.62 22.02 2.26
N PHE A 36 40.52 22.19 3.59
CA PHE A 36 40.61 23.48 4.25
C PHE A 36 41.40 23.35 5.55
N GLY A 37 42.64 23.85 5.57
CA GLY A 37 43.53 23.69 6.73
C GLY A 37 43.80 22.21 7.02
N GLU A 38 43.27 21.72 8.14
CA GLU A 38 43.36 20.32 8.60
C GLU A 38 42.07 19.52 8.32
N GLU A 39 41.06 20.14 7.72
CA GLU A 39 39.78 19.51 7.39
C GLU A 39 39.78 18.98 5.94
N VAL A 40 39.31 17.75 5.78
CA VAL A 40 39.05 17.11 4.48
C VAL A 40 37.58 16.74 4.40
N VAL A 41 36.87 17.29 3.43
CA VAL A 41 35.48 16.94 3.13
C VAL A 41 35.44 16.13 1.84
N VAL A 42 34.86 14.94 1.90
CA VAL A 42 34.67 14.05 0.74
C VAL A 42 33.18 13.87 0.49
N ASP A 43 32.73 14.29 -0.69
CA ASP A 43 31.35 14.06 -1.13
C ASP A 43 31.29 12.76 -1.92
N LEU A 44 30.53 11.79 -1.40
CA LEU A 44 30.29 10.49 -1.99
C LEU A 44 28.89 10.40 -2.58
N LEU A 45 28.79 9.76 -3.74
CA LEU A 45 27.57 9.33 -4.38
C LEU A 45 27.56 7.80 -4.44
N LEU A 46 26.65 7.18 -3.69
CA LEU A 46 26.51 5.73 -3.68
C LEU A 46 25.29 5.28 -4.48
N SER A 47 25.41 4.15 -5.16
CA SER A 47 24.31 3.52 -5.90
C SER A 47 23.35 2.72 -5.00
N THR A 48 23.73 2.44 -3.76
CA THR A 48 23.01 1.57 -2.82
C THR A 48 22.68 2.27 -1.49
N PRO A 49 21.46 2.09 -0.96
CA PRO A 49 21.06 2.68 0.33
C PRO A 49 21.56 1.88 1.55
N ALA A 50 22.21 0.72 1.36
CA ALA A 50 22.57 -0.19 2.45
C ALA A 50 23.50 0.45 3.50
N MET A 51 23.04 0.50 4.76
CA MET A 51 23.72 1.20 5.86
C MET A 51 25.13 0.67 6.15
N HIS A 52 25.36 -0.64 6.03
CA HIS A 52 26.66 -1.25 6.26
C HIS A 52 27.70 -0.85 5.20
N ILE A 53 27.26 -0.58 3.95
CA ILE A 53 28.13 -0.12 2.86
C ILE A 53 28.53 1.34 3.09
N LYS A 54 27.57 2.19 3.48
CA LYS A 54 27.82 3.59 3.84
C LYS A 54 28.89 3.72 4.93
N LYS A 55 28.69 2.98 6.03
CA LYS A 55 29.59 3.03 7.18
C LYS A 55 30.99 2.53 6.83
N ARG A 56 31.08 1.43 6.07
CA ARG A 56 32.36 0.91 5.62
C ARG A 56 33.11 1.89 4.71
N ALA A 57 32.42 2.51 3.75
CA ALA A 57 33.04 3.50 2.87
C ALA A 57 33.55 4.73 3.65
N GLU A 58 32.78 5.20 4.63
CA GLU A 58 33.19 6.29 5.53
C GLU A 58 34.43 5.90 6.35
N ASP A 59 34.43 4.71 6.95
CA ASP A 59 35.54 4.22 7.77
C ASP A 59 36.82 4.00 6.93
N ASP A 60 36.69 3.45 5.72
CA ASP A 60 37.82 3.22 4.81
C ASP A 60 38.46 4.55 4.36
N ILE A 61 37.66 5.58 4.09
CA ILE A 61 38.15 6.93 3.72
C ILE A 61 38.88 7.58 4.91
N LYS A 62 38.28 7.55 6.10
CA LYS A 62 38.89 8.12 7.31
C LYS A 62 40.24 7.47 7.58
N LYS A 63 40.29 6.13 7.57
CA LYS A 63 41.50 5.37 7.81
C LYS A 63 42.59 5.70 6.79
N LEU A 64 42.26 5.73 5.51
CA LEU A 64 43.21 6.06 4.45
C LEU A 64 43.81 7.46 4.61
N ILE A 65 42.99 8.46 4.95
CA ILE A 65 43.45 9.85 5.11
C ILE A 65 44.35 9.98 6.35
N HIS A 66 43.96 9.35 7.46
CA HIS A 66 44.76 9.34 8.69
C HIS A 66 46.10 8.62 8.53
N GLU A 67 46.13 7.52 7.78
CA GLU A 67 47.36 6.73 7.56
C GLU A 67 48.33 7.41 6.58
N LYS A 68 47.83 8.00 5.48
CA LYS A 68 48.70 8.49 4.39
C LYS A 68 49.04 9.98 4.47
N PHE A 69 48.27 10.79 5.19
CA PHE A 69 48.43 12.26 5.13
C PHE A 69 48.63 12.90 6.49
N SER A 70 47.68 12.73 7.41
CA SER A 70 47.77 13.32 8.75
C SER A 70 46.87 12.57 9.74
N PRO A 71 47.43 12.01 10.83
CA PRO A 71 46.64 11.37 11.89
C PRO A 71 45.62 12.31 12.56
N GLU A 72 45.89 13.63 12.54
CA GLU A 72 45.05 14.64 13.19
C GLU A 72 44.04 15.33 12.24
N ALA A 73 43.97 14.89 10.98
CA ALA A 73 43.03 15.48 10.02
C ALA A 73 41.56 15.26 10.43
N VAL A 74 40.75 16.32 10.34
CA VAL A 74 39.30 16.25 10.54
C VAL A 74 38.65 15.81 9.23
N VAL A 75 38.15 14.58 9.17
CA VAL A 75 37.57 14.02 7.94
C VAL A 75 36.04 13.99 8.05
N LYS A 76 35.36 14.69 7.14
CA LYS A 76 33.89 14.63 6.96
C LYS A 76 33.57 13.95 5.64
N VAL A 77 32.64 12.99 5.67
CA VAL A 77 32.19 12.28 4.48
C VAL A 77 30.69 12.54 4.31
N ASN A 78 30.31 13.25 3.25
CA ASN A 78 28.90 13.48 2.92
C ASN A 78 28.44 12.44 1.91
N ILE A 79 27.44 11.63 2.26
CA ILE A 79 26.98 10.55 1.38
C ILE A 79 25.60 10.88 0.82
N LYS A 80 25.52 11.06 -0.50
CA LYS A 80 24.28 11.11 -1.27
C LYS A 80 24.04 9.75 -1.92
N VAL A 81 22.79 9.30 -1.99
CA VAL A 81 22.44 8.04 -2.68
C VAL A 81 21.68 8.39 -3.94
N GLU A 82 22.15 7.91 -5.08
CA GLU A 82 21.50 8.07 -6.38
C GLU A 82 21.48 6.71 -7.07
N ALA A 83 20.37 5.99 -6.88
CA ALA A 83 20.15 4.72 -7.55
C ALA A 83 19.91 5.01 -9.04
N LYS A 84 20.79 4.50 -9.92
CA LYS A 84 20.54 4.51 -11.36
C LYS A 84 19.32 3.64 -11.64
N GLU A 85 18.24 4.23 -12.12
CA GLU A 85 17.08 3.49 -12.60
C GLU A 85 17.47 2.76 -13.90
N ASN A 86 17.31 1.43 -13.96
CA ASN A 86 17.48 0.74 -15.24
C ASN A 86 16.22 0.97 -16.09
N PRO A 87 16.37 1.41 -17.36
CA PRO A 87 15.23 1.68 -18.24
C PRO A 87 14.48 0.42 -18.74
N ASN A 88 14.95 -0.80 -18.40
CA ASN A 88 14.27 -2.05 -18.71
C ASN A 88 13.42 -2.61 -17.56
N GLU A 89 13.21 -1.82 -16.51
CA GLU A 89 12.43 -2.22 -15.33
C GLU A 89 10.95 -1.85 -15.51
N ILE A 90 10.07 -2.84 -15.58
CA ILE A 90 8.62 -2.61 -15.43
C ILE A 90 8.37 -2.32 -13.95
N LYS A 91 8.59 -1.07 -13.54
CA LYS A 91 8.06 -0.54 -12.29
C LYS A 91 6.55 -0.36 -12.48
N GLY A 92 5.71 -0.91 -11.61
CA GLY A 92 4.30 -0.56 -11.60
C GLY A 92 4.16 0.96 -11.46
N LYS A 93 3.31 1.56 -12.30
CA LYS A 93 3.25 3.01 -12.44
C LYS A 93 2.56 3.60 -11.22
N ALA A 94 3.19 4.58 -10.58
CA ALA A 94 2.46 5.48 -9.69
C ALA A 94 1.33 6.14 -10.52
N ILE A 95 0.12 6.19 -9.95
CA ILE A 95 -0.99 6.93 -10.55
C ILE A 95 -0.80 8.40 -10.15
N PRO A 96 -0.55 9.32 -11.09
CA PRO A 96 -0.42 10.73 -10.76
C PRO A 96 -1.69 11.24 -10.06
N GLY A 97 -1.50 12.06 -9.02
CA GLY A 97 -2.59 12.68 -8.26
C GLY A 97 -3.15 11.85 -7.10
N ILE A 98 -2.66 10.63 -6.88
CA ILE A 98 -3.15 9.77 -5.78
C ILE A 98 -2.10 9.67 -4.67
N SER A 99 -2.47 10.12 -3.47
CA SER A 99 -1.56 10.17 -2.32
C SER A 99 -1.42 8.84 -1.60
N ASN A 100 -2.55 8.17 -1.29
CA ASN A 100 -2.56 6.90 -0.57
C ASN A 100 -3.45 5.88 -1.26
N ILE A 101 -2.92 4.69 -1.50
CA ILE A 101 -3.68 3.56 -2.04
C ILE A 101 -3.82 2.50 -0.96
N ILE A 102 -5.05 2.28 -0.49
CA ILE A 102 -5.35 1.34 0.59
C ILE A 102 -6.05 0.11 0.01
N ALA A 103 -5.39 -1.04 0.12
CA ALA A 103 -5.99 -2.31 -0.26
C ALA A 103 -6.90 -2.83 0.87
N VAL A 104 -8.18 -3.06 0.59
CA VAL A 104 -9.11 -3.67 1.54
C VAL A 104 -9.30 -5.14 1.17
N ALA A 105 -8.82 -6.02 2.03
CA ALA A 105 -8.77 -7.46 1.79
C ALA A 105 -9.63 -8.24 2.78
N SER A 106 -10.00 -9.46 2.40
CA SER A 106 -10.53 -10.44 3.35
C SER A 106 -10.04 -11.84 2.99
N GLY A 107 -9.83 -12.67 4.01
CA GLY A 107 -9.44 -14.06 3.78
C GLY A 107 -10.57 -14.91 3.17
N LYS A 108 -11.82 -14.51 3.38
CA LYS A 108 -13.01 -15.25 2.96
C LYS A 108 -14.08 -14.32 2.41
N GLY A 109 -14.94 -14.84 1.54
CA GLY A 109 -16.17 -14.19 1.11
C GLY A 109 -17.22 -14.13 2.22
N GLY A 110 -18.09 -13.12 2.20
CA GLY A 110 -19.22 -12.98 3.12
C GLY A 110 -18.89 -12.34 4.48
N VAL A 111 -17.64 -11.94 4.74
CA VAL A 111 -17.25 -11.22 5.98
C VAL A 111 -17.66 -9.74 5.97
N GLY A 112 -18.27 -9.25 4.89
CA GLY A 112 -18.70 -7.85 4.73
C GLY A 112 -17.58 -6.88 4.35
N LYS A 113 -16.50 -7.35 3.71
CA LYS A 113 -15.39 -6.54 3.19
C LYS A 113 -15.89 -5.32 2.41
N SER A 114 -16.69 -5.53 1.36
CA SER A 114 -17.21 -4.45 0.51
C SER A 114 -18.09 -3.47 1.28
N THR A 115 -18.90 -3.97 2.22
CA THR A 115 -19.67 -3.12 3.12
C THR A 115 -18.76 -2.22 3.95
N VAL A 116 -17.68 -2.77 4.52
CA VAL A 116 -16.68 -1.99 5.26
C VAL A 116 -15.99 -0.98 4.34
N THR A 117 -15.59 -1.38 3.12
CA THR A 117 -14.97 -0.49 2.13
C THR A 117 -15.86 0.71 1.79
N ALA A 118 -17.14 0.48 1.49
CA ALA A 118 -18.09 1.53 1.14
C ALA A 118 -18.31 2.53 2.30
N ASN A 119 -18.47 2.01 3.52
CA ASN A 119 -18.67 2.84 4.71
C ASN A 119 -17.40 3.62 5.10
N LEU A 120 -16.22 3.00 4.96
CA LEU A 120 -14.95 3.69 5.15
C LEU A 120 -14.77 4.81 4.13
N ALA A 121 -15.11 4.58 2.86
CA ALA A 121 -15.00 5.59 1.80
C ALA A 121 -15.82 6.84 2.11
N VAL A 122 -17.12 6.68 2.40
CA VAL A 122 -18.00 7.83 2.70
C VAL A 122 -17.59 8.52 4.00
N THR A 123 -17.04 7.79 4.98
CA THR A 123 -16.57 8.38 6.23
C THR A 123 -15.32 9.24 6.00
N LEU A 124 -14.37 8.75 5.20
CA LEU A 124 -13.19 9.54 4.81
C LEU A 124 -13.60 10.81 4.03
N ALA A 125 -14.59 10.70 3.13
CA ALA A 125 -15.12 11.89 2.44
C ALA A 125 -15.79 12.89 3.39
N LYS A 126 -16.60 12.41 4.36
CA LYS A 126 -17.17 13.26 5.44
C LYS A 126 -16.08 13.96 6.27
N MET A 127 -14.92 13.33 6.43
CA MET A 127 -13.76 13.92 7.11
C MET A 127 -13.01 14.96 6.24
N GLY A 128 -13.44 15.17 4.99
CA GLY A 128 -12.89 16.17 4.07
C GLY A 128 -11.82 15.65 3.11
N PHE A 129 -11.59 14.34 3.04
CA PHE A 129 -10.65 13.75 2.08
C PHE A 129 -11.29 13.56 0.70
N ARG A 130 -10.48 13.68 -0.35
CA ARG A 130 -10.87 13.29 -1.71
C ARG A 130 -10.69 11.79 -1.86
N VAL A 131 -11.78 11.07 -2.08
CA VAL A 131 -11.80 9.60 -2.01
C VAL A 131 -12.22 8.98 -3.34
N GLY A 132 -11.48 7.95 -3.75
CA GLY A 132 -11.85 7.05 -4.83
C GLY A 132 -12.01 5.62 -4.33
N VAL A 133 -12.89 4.86 -4.96
CA VAL A 133 -13.07 3.42 -4.75
C VAL A 133 -12.89 2.70 -6.08
N LEU A 134 -11.99 1.72 -6.09
CA LEU A 134 -11.84 0.77 -7.18
C LEU A 134 -12.35 -0.58 -6.69
N ASP A 135 -13.46 -1.05 -7.26
CA ASP A 135 -13.99 -2.38 -7.02
C ASP A 135 -13.27 -3.39 -7.91
N ALA A 136 -12.37 -4.16 -7.29
CA ALA A 136 -11.60 -5.21 -7.93
C ALA A 136 -12.19 -6.61 -7.67
N ASP A 137 -13.34 -6.72 -7.00
CA ASP A 137 -14.02 -7.99 -6.78
C ASP A 137 -14.80 -8.41 -8.02
N ILE A 138 -14.07 -9.01 -8.97
CA ILE A 138 -14.62 -9.31 -10.30
C ILE A 138 -15.68 -10.41 -10.28
N TYR A 139 -15.70 -11.23 -9.23
CA TYR A 139 -16.62 -12.36 -9.11
C TYR A 139 -17.94 -11.98 -8.43
N GLY A 140 -17.95 -10.88 -7.68
CA GLY A 140 -19.13 -10.39 -6.98
C GLY A 140 -19.06 -8.88 -6.78
N PRO A 141 -19.04 -8.08 -7.87
CA PRO A 141 -18.97 -6.63 -7.76
C PRO A 141 -20.20 -6.12 -7.02
N SER A 142 -19.97 -5.37 -5.95
CA SER A 142 -21.04 -4.90 -5.07
C SER A 142 -21.07 -3.39 -4.91
N MET A 143 -19.99 -2.70 -5.29
CA MET A 143 -19.95 -1.23 -5.19
C MET A 143 -21.03 -0.53 -6.01
N PRO A 144 -21.38 -0.96 -7.24
CA PRO A 144 -22.45 -0.30 -7.99
C PRO A 144 -23.79 -0.28 -7.24
N ILE A 145 -24.12 -1.38 -6.55
CA ILE A 145 -25.35 -1.50 -5.75
C ILE A 145 -25.21 -0.64 -4.48
N MET A 146 -24.09 -0.78 -3.76
CA MET A 146 -23.86 -0.09 -2.47
C MET A 146 -23.81 1.44 -2.59
N PHE A 147 -23.66 1.98 -3.80
CA PHE A 147 -23.62 3.42 -4.08
C PHE A 147 -24.82 3.92 -4.92
N ASP A 148 -25.83 3.07 -5.15
CA ASP A 148 -27.03 3.37 -5.96
C ASP A 148 -26.71 3.81 -7.41
N VAL A 149 -25.78 3.11 -8.05
CA VAL A 149 -25.29 3.43 -9.40
C VAL A 149 -25.19 2.18 -10.29
N GLU A 150 -25.97 1.13 -9.99
CA GLU A 150 -25.97 -0.14 -10.74
C GLU A 150 -26.33 0.02 -12.23
N ASN A 151 -27.10 1.07 -12.56
CA ASN A 151 -27.56 1.36 -13.92
C ASN A 151 -26.67 2.37 -14.65
N GLU A 152 -25.67 2.93 -13.96
CA GLU A 152 -24.74 3.89 -14.52
C GLU A 152 -23.64 3.20 -15.35
N LYS A 153 -23.08 3.93 -16.31
CA LYS A 153 -21.95 3.45 -17.12
C LYS A 153 -20.88 4.54 -17.23
N PRO A 154 -19.60 4.22 -16.97
CA PRO A 154 -18.50 5.14 -17.20
C PRO A 154 -18.48 5.61 -18.64
N ILE A 155 -18.49 6.93 -18.83
CA ILE A 155 -18.34 7.56 -20.14
C ILE A 155 -16.87 7.82 -20.44
N SER A 156 -16.54 7.95 -21.71
CA SER A 156 -15.22 8.43 -22.12
C SER A 156 -15.18 9.95 -22.13
N ILE A 157 -14.12 10.53 -21.60
CA ILE A 157 -13.82 11.96 -21.63
C ILE A 157 -12.40 12.19 -22.15
N GLU A 158 -12.14 13.36 -22.70
CA GLU A 158 -10.80 13.73 -23.15
C GLU A 158 -10.05 14.48 -22.04
N VAL A 159 -8.88 13.98 -21.65
CA VAL A 159 -7.98 14.58 -20.65
C VAL A 159 -6.58 14.60 -21.24
N ASP A 160 -5.99 15.79 -21.39
CA ASP A 160 -4.66 16.00 -22.00
C ASP A 160 -4.52 15.35 -23.39
N GLY A 161 -5.56 15.46 -24.22
CA GLY A 161 -5.58 14.86 -25.57
C GLY A 161 -5.70 13.33 -25.59
N LYS A 162 -5.98 12.70 -24.45
CA LYS A 162 -6.18 11.25 -24.32
C LYS A 162 -7.61 10.95 -23.88
N SER A 163 -8.22 9.97 -24.55
CA SER A 163 -9.48 9.38 -24.12
C SER A 163 -9.27 8.61 -22.81
N LYS A 164 -9.94 9.04 -21.75
CA LYS A 164 -9.95 8.41 -20.43
C LYS A 164 -11.37 8.06 -20.00
N MET A 165 -11.49 7.07 -19.14
CA MET A 165 -12.73 6.69 -18.50
C MET A 165 -13.05 7.68 -17.36
N LYS A 166 -14.22 8.30 -17.39
CA LYS A 166 -14.71 9.12 -16.28
C LYS A 166 -15.26 8.20 -15.18
N PRO A 167 -14.70 8.21 -13.95
CA PRO A 167 -15.30 7.52 -12.82
C PRO A 167 -16.74 8.00 -12.59
N ILE A 168 -17.60 7.09 -12.15
CA ILE A 168 -18.94 7.45 -11.68
C ILE A 168 -18.79 8.13 -10.32
N GLU A 169 -19.59 9.14 -10.03
CA GLU A 169 -19.52 9.87 -8.76
C GLU A 169 -20.82 9.67 -7.98
N SER A 170 -20.71 9.25 -6.72
CA SER A 170 -21.83 9.11 -5.78
C SER A 170 -21.33 9.42 -4.37
N TYR A 171 -22.09 10.20 -3.60
CA TYR A 171 -21.71 10.69 -2.27
C TYR A 171 -20.28 11.30 -2.22
N GLU A 172 -19.91 12.06 -3.26
CA GLU A 172 -18.58 12.67 -3.42
C GLU A 172 -17.41 11.66 -3.56
N ILE A 173 -17.74 10.38 -3.76
CA ILE A 173 -16.78 9.30 -4.02
C ILE A 173 -16.69 9.05 -5.52
N LYS A 174 -15.47 9.03 -6.05
CA LYS A 174 -15.21 8.54 -7.42
C LYS A 174 -15.17 7.02 -7.41
N LEU A 175 -15.93 6.37 -8.27
CA LEU A 175 -16.11 4.93 -8.28
C LEU A 175 -15.84 4.35 -9.68
N LEU A 176 -15.05 3.28 -9.72
CA LEU A 176 -14.98 2.36 -10.85
C LEU A 176 -15.14 0.93 -10.36
N SER A 177 -15.96 0.17 -11.07
CA SER A 177 -16.20 -1.24 -10.82
C SER A 177 -16.30 -1.99 -12.13
N ILE A 178 -15.85 -3.24 -12.12
CA ILE A 178 -16.10 -4.14 -13.25
C ILE A 178 -17.60 -4.34 -13.49
N GLY A 179 -18.42 -4.18 -12.44
CA GLY A 179 -19.87 -4.33 -12.50
C GLY A 179 -20.53 -3.37 -13.49
N PHE A 180 -19.92 -2.22 -13.79
CA PHE A 180 -20.44 -1.28 -14.80
C PHE A 180 -20.31 -1.79 -16.24
N PHE A 181 -19.43 -2.76 -16.49
CA PHE A 181 -19.17 -3.32 -17.82
C PHE A 181 -19.94 -4.63 -18.06
N THR A 182 -20.71 -5.08 -17.09
CA THR A 182 -21.52 -6.31 -17.16
C THR A 182 -22.98 -5.98 -16.93
N SER A 183 -23.87 -6.48 -17.78
CA SER A 183 -25.30 -6.42 -17.47
C SER A 183 -25.61 -7.28 -16.24
N PRO A 184 -26.42 -6.81 -15.27
CA PRO A 184 -26.75 -7.56 -14.05
C PRO A 184 -27.32 -8.96 -14.31
N SER A 185 -27.98 -9.14 -15.46
CA SER A 185 -28.60 -10.41 -15.88
C SER A 185 -27.64 -11.37 -16.60
N GLN A 186 -26.40 -10.97 -16.87
CA GLN A 186 -25.46 -11.73 -17.69
C GLN A 186 -24.31 -12.29 -16.83
N ALA A 187 -24.24 -13.61 -16.71
CA ALA A 187 -23.09 -14.28 -16.14
C ALA A 187 -21.89 -14.15 -17.09
N VAL A 188 -20.98 -13.21 -16.82
CA VAL A 188 -19.75 -13.04 -17.59
C VAL A 188 -18.65 -13.89 -16.96
N ILE A 189 -18.10 -14.83 -17.75
CA ILE A 189 -16.96 -15.64 -17.31
C ILE A 189 -15.68 -14.80 -17.47
N TRP A 190 -15.23 -14.21 -16.37
CA TRP A 190 -13.96 -13.48 -16.33
C TRP A 190 -12.78 -14.45 -16.29
N ARG A 191 -12.08 -14.61 -17.41
CA ARG A 191 -10.78 -15.30 -17.44
C ARG A 191 -9.71 -14.37 -16.84
N GLY A 192 -8.76 -14.92 -16.08
CA GLY A 192 -7.72 -14.17 -15.36
C GLY A 192 -7.07 -13.04 -16.18
N PRO A 193 -6.55 -13.28 -17.40
CA PRO A 193 -5.93 -12.24 -18.22
C PRO A 193 -6.89 -11.11 -18.63
N MET A 194 -8.18 -11.42 -18.84
CA MET A 194 -9.19 -10.42 -19.19
C MET A 194 -9.54 -9.55 -17.98
N ALA A 195 -9.72 -10.18 -16.82
CA ALA A 195 -9.91 -9.52 -15.54
C ALA A 195 -8.76 -8.55 -15.22
N SER A 196 -7.50 -9.03 -15.27
CA SER A 196 -6.33 -8.19 -15.02
C SER A 196 -6.20 -7.05 -16.04
N LYS A 197 -6.56 -7.27 -17.31
CA LYS A 197 -6.55 -6.20 -18.32
C LYS A 197 -7.58 -5.12 -18.01
N ALA A 198 -8.83 -5.50 -17.75
CA ALA A 198 -9.90 -4.55 -17.45
C ALA A 198 -9.58 -3.74 -16.18
N LEU A 199 -9.03 -4.40 -15.16
CA LEU A 199 -8.59 -3.76 -13.94
C LEU A 199 -7.46 -2.74 -14.19
N ASN A 200 -6.46 -3.10 -14.99
CA ASN A 200 -5.41 -2.16 -15.39
C ASN A 200 -5.96 -0.94 -16.16
N GLN A 201 -7.01 -1.12 -16.98
CA GLN A 201 -7.66 0.02 -17.66
C GLN A 201 -8.38 0.93 -16.66
N MET A 202 -9.13 0.37 -15.70
CA MET A 202 -9.79 1.18 -14.66
C MET A 202 -8.77 1.91 -13.76
N ILE A 203 -7.57 1.34 -13.60
CA ILE A 203 -6.49 1.94 -12.83
C ILE A 203 -5.82 3.08 -13.61
N PHE A 204 -5.33 2.81 -14.82
CA PHE A 204 -4.41 3.70 -15.54
C PHE A 204 -5.07 4.55 -16.64
N ASP A 205 -6.18 4.07 -17.22
CA ASP A 205 -6.91 4.76 -18.30
C ASP A 205 -8.12 5.53 -17.76
N ALA A 206 -8.20 5.73 -16.45
CA ALA A 206 -9.26 6.50 -15.79
C ALA A 206 -8.81 7.91 -15.40
N ALA A 207 -9.78 8.82 -15.37
CA ALA A 207 -9.60 10.20 -14.95
C ALA A 207 -9.89 10.37 -13.44
N TRP A 208 -9.08 9.70 -12.60
CA TRP A 208 -9.20 9.79 -11.14
C TRP A 208 -9.02 11.21 -10.61
N GLY A 209 -8.20 12.03 -11.26
CA GLY A 209 -7.83 13.36 -10.77
C GLY A 209 -7.03 13.25 -9.48
N GLU A 210 -7.21 14.21 -8.59
CA GLU A 210 -6.51 14.24 -7.30
C GLU A 210 -7.32 13.52 -6.21
N LEU A 211 -6.69 12.54 -5.54
CA LEU A 211 -7.27 11.77 -4.45
C LEU A 211 -6.29 11.72 -3.27
N ASP A 212 -6.81 11.91 -2.06
CA ASP A 212 -6.06 11.70 -0.83
C ASP A 212 -6.04 10.21 -0.48
N PHE A 213 -7.14 9.50 -0.75
CA PHE A 213 -7.28 8.06 -0.57
C PHE A 213 -7.95 7.39 -1.78
N MET A 214 -7.32 6.35 -2.30
CA MET A 214 -7.94 5.38 -3.19
C MET A 214 -8.08 4.06 -2.43
N LEU A 215 -9.32 3.62 -2.18
CA LEU A 215 -9.60 2.32 -1.60
C LEU A 215 -9.77 1.29 -2.72
N ILE A 216 -9.09 0.16 -2.61
CA ILE A 216 -9.25 -0.96 -3.55
C ILE A 216 -9.98 -2.09 -2.83
N ASP A 217 -11.20 -2.37 -3.25
CA ASP A 217 -11.98 -3.51 -2.74
C ASP A 217 -11.50 -4.79 -3.43
N LEU A 218 -10.61 -5.53 -2.79
CA LEU A 218 -10.01 -6.73 -3.37
C LEU A 218 -11.01 -7.89 -3.42
N PRO A 219 -10.87 -8.87 -4.33
CA PRO A 219 -11.66 -10.10 -4.22
C PRO A 219 -11.32 -10.88 -2.94
N PRO A 220 -12.21 -11.76 -2.43
CA PRO A 220 -11.90 -12.56 -1.26
C PRO A 220 -10.76 -13.56 -1.51
N GLY A 221 -10.03 -13.91 -0.45
CA GLY A 221 -8.94 -14.88 -0.48
C GLY A 221 -7.60 -14.25 -0.83
N THR A 222 -6.71 -15.04 -1.43
CA THR A 222 -5.32 -14.67 -1.77
C THR A 222 -4.96 -15.11 -3.19
N GLY A 223 -5.87 -14.88 -4.14
CA GLY A 223 -5.75 -15.35 -5.53
C GLY A 223 -4.96 -14.42 -6.46
N ASP A 224 -4.80 -14.80 -7.72
CA ASP A 224 -3.94 -14.12 -8.72
C ASP A 224 -4.28 -12.64 -8.99
N ILE A 225 -5.54 -12.23 -8.77
CA ILE A 225 -5.95 -10.82 -8.90
C ILE A 225 -5.25 -9.95 -7.85
N HIS A 226 -5.04 -10.46 -6.63
CA HIS A 226 -4.29 -9.75 -5.59
C HIS A 226 -2.89 -9.44 -6.08
N LEU A 227 -2.17 -10.46 -6.56
CA LEU A 227 -0.82 -10.31 -7.10
C LEU A 227 -0.79 -9.35 -8.28
N SER A 228 -1.77 -9.43 -9.18
CA SER A 228 -1.87 -8.51 -10.33
C SER A 228 -1.98 -7.05 -9.88
N ILE A 229 -2.77 -6.76 -8.84
CA ILE A 229 -2.93 -5.40 -8.30
C ILE A 229 -1.66 -4.94 -7.59
N MET A 230 -1.08 -5.78 -6.73
CA MET A 230 0.15 -5.43 -6.01
C MET A 230 1.35 -5.22 -6.96
N GLN A 231 1.36 -5.89 -8.12
CA GLN A 231 2.34 -5.68 -9.19
C GLN A 231 2.06 -4.41 -10.00
N ALA A 232 0.80 -4.04 -10.16
CA ALA A 232 0.42 -2.85 -10.92
C ALA A 232 0.65 -1.57 -10.11
N LEU A 233 0.36 -1.59 -8.80
CA LEU A 233 0.24 -0.40 -7.99
C LEU A 233 1.18 -0.36 -6.77
N PRO A 234 1.74 0.81 -6.45
CA PRO A 234 2.43 1.04 -5.19
C PRO A 234 1.42 1.18 -4.05
N ILE A 235 0.94 0.05 -3.53
CA ILE A 235 -0.05 0.03 -2.43
C ILE A 235 0.59 0.62 -1.17
N THR A 236 -0.01 1.68 -0.60
CA THR A 236 0.48 2.34 0.62
C THR A 236 0.37 1.41 1.83
N GLY A 237 -0.75 0.72 1.95
CA GLY A 237 -0.96 -0.28 2.99
C GLY A 237 -2.24 -1.08 2.78
N ALA A 238 -2.40 -2.14 3.56
CA ALA A 238 -3.55 -3.04 3.51
C ALA A 238 -4.35 -3.00 4.81
N VAL A 239 -5.67 -3.03 4.68
CA VAL A 239 -6.63 -3.24 5.77
C VAL A 239 -7.27 -4.61 5.56
N VAL A 240 -7.26 -5.44 6.60
CA VAL A 240 -7.85 -6.78 6.54
C VAL A 240 -9.16 -6.82 7.31
N VAL A 241 -10.24 -7.19 6.64
CA VAL A 241 -11.57 -7.37 7.23
C VAL A 241 -11.79 -8.84 7.54
N SER A 242 -12.21 -9.12 8.77
CA SER A 242 -12.60 -10.46 9.20
C SER A 242 -13.79 -10.40 10.14
N THR A 243 -14.31 -11.56 10.51
CA THR A 243 -15.33 -11.74 11.53
C THR A 243 -14.77 -12.62 12.66
N PRO A 244 -15.37 -12.64 13.87
CA PRO A 244 -14.76 -13.32 15.02
C PRO A 244 -14.66 -14.86 14.91
N GLN A 245 -15.31 -15.49 13.94
CA GLN A 245 -15.33 -16.95 13.81
C GLN A 245 -13.94 -17.48 13.43
N ALA A 246 -13.53 -18.58 14.07
CA ALA A 246 -12.24 -19.22 13.83
C ALA A 246 -11.91 -19.49 12.35
N VAL A 247 -12.91 -19.86 11.54
CA VAL A 247 -12.72 -20.11 10.10
C VAL A 247 -12.34 -18.83 9.36
N ALA A 248 -13.01 -17.71 9.65
CA ALA A 248 -12.69 -16.42 9.03
C ALA A 248 -11.32 -15.91 9.51
N LEU A 249 -11.00 -16.09 10.80
CA LEU A 249 -9.70 -15.72 11.38
C LEU A 249 -8.54 -16.48 10.74
N ALA A 250 -8.70 -17.79 10.49
CA ALA A 250 -7.67 -18.60 9.84
C ALA A 250 -7.33 -18.06 8.44
N ASP A 251 -8.33 -17.61 7.68
CA ASP A 251 -8.11 -17.04 6.36
C ASP A 251 -7.61 -15.58 6.43
N ALA A 252 -8.07 -14.78 7.40
CA ALA A 252 -7.52 -13.45 7.65
C ALA A 252 -6.04 -13.49 8.00
N LYS A 253 -5.60 -14.48 8.80
CA LYS A 253 -4.19 -14.74 9.11
C LYS A 253 -3.37 -14.96 7.85
N LYS A 254 -3.87 -15.79 6.91
CA LYS A 254 -3.23 -16.00 5.60
C LYS A 254 -3.16 -14.71 4.79
N GLY A 255 -4.24 -13.92 4.79
CA GLY A 255 -4.28 -12.62 4.12
C GLY A 255 -3.21 -11.67 4.64
N VAL A 256 -3.07 -11.54 5.96
CA VAL A 256 -2.00 -10.73 6.60
C VAL A 256 -0.62 -11.28 6.22
N SER A 257 -0.40 -12.59 6.33
CA SER A 257 0.88 -13.21 5.96
C SER A 257 1.24 -13.01 4.48
N MET A 258 0.25 -12.97 3.59
CA MET A 258 0.45 -12.69 2.17
C MET A 258 1.03 -11.28 1.98
N PHE A 259 0.42 -10.24 2.56
CA PHE A 259 0.91 -8.87 2.45
C PHE A 259 2.30 -8.66 3.05
N LEU A 260 2.56 -9.30 4.20
CA LEU A 260 3.84 -9.22 4.90
C LEU A 260 4.94 -10.10 4.29
N SER A 261 4.62 -10.95 3.30
CA SER A 261 5.62 -11.80 2.66
C SER A 261 6.66 -10.97 1.90
N ASP A 262 7.91 -11.44 1.85
CA ASP A 262 9.02 -10.73 1.19
C ASP A 262 8.75 -10.43 -0.29
N SER A 263 7.89 -11.24 -0.95
CA SER A 263 7.54 -11.06 -2.35
C SER A 263 6.52 -9.95 -2.59
N ILE A 264 5.72 -9.58 -1.58
CA ILE A 264 4.70 -8.53 -1.69
C ILE A 264 5.11 -7.28 -0.94
N ASN A 265 5.57 -7.44 0.31
CA ASN A 265 6.12 -6.39 1.15
C ASN A 265 5.21 -5.14 1.25
N VAL A 266 3.91 -5.37 1.44
CA VAL A 266 2.92 -4.32 1.66
C VAL A 266 2.63 -4.22 3.16
N PRO A 267 2.79 -3.03 3.78
CA PRO A 267 2.46 -2.84 5.19
C PRO A 267 0.99 -3.13 5.47
N VAL A 268 0.70 -3.87 6.54
CA VAL A 268 -0.68 -4.06 7.03
C VAL A 268 -0.98 -2.98 8.04
N LEU A 269 -1.85 -2.04 7.68
CA LEU A 269 -2.30 -0.95 8.54
C LEU A 269 -3.12 -1.45 9.72
N GLY A 270 -3.84 -2.56 9.53
CA GLY A 270 -4.49 -3.24 10.63
C GLY A 270 -5.65 -4.14 10.22
N ILE A 271 -6.36 -4.63 11.24
CA ILE A 271 -7.49 -5.56 11.11
C ILE A 271 -8.76 -4.90 11.65
N ILE A 272 -9.85 -5.02 10.89
CA ILE A 272 -11.21 -4.64 11.31
C ILE A 272 -12.01 -5.92 11.60
N GLU A 273 -12.64 -5.97 12.77
CA GLU A 273 -13.59 -7.03 13.12
C GLU A 273 -15.00 -6.60 12.75
N ASN A 274 -15.54 -7.17 11.67
CA ASN A 274 -16.94 -6.97 11.30
C ASN A 274 -17.85 -7.99 11.99
N MET A 275 -19.14 -7.68 12.13
CA MET A 275 -20.14 -8.51 12.79
C MET A 275 -19.70 -8.96 14.20
N ALA A 276 -19.04 -8.07 14.94
CA ALA A 276 -18.40 -8.38 16.21
C ALA A 276 -19.41 -8.78 17.30
N TYR A 277 -20.54 -8.07 17.35
CA TYR A 277 -21.63 -8.32 18.28
C TYR A 277 -22.94 -7.75 17.74
N PHE A 278 -24.06 -8.28 18.22
CA PHE A 278 -25.40 -7.74 17.99
C PHE A 278 -25.93 -7.11 19.28
N THR A 279 -26.66 -6.01 19.15
CA THR A 279 -27.34 -5.35 20.27
C THR A 279 -28.80 -5.09 19.86
N PRO A 280 -29.80 -5.69 20.53
CA PRO A 280 -31.20 -5.39 20.29
C PRO A 280 -31.51 -3.93 20.63
N GLU A 281 -32.42 -3.30 19.88
CA GLU A 281 -32.82 -1.90 20.13
C GLU A 281 -33.49 -1.75 21.50
N GLU A 282 -34.26 -2.75 21.93
CA GLU A 282 -34.91 -2.78 23.23
C GLU A 282 -33.93 -2.95 24.41
N LEU A 283 -32.70 -3.41 24.16
CA LEU A 283 -31.68 -3.69 25.18
C LEU A 283 -30.30 -3.16 24.73
N PRO A 284 -30.12 -1.82 24.64
CA PRO A 284 -28.93 -1.19 24.03
C PRO A 284 -27.61 -1.46 24.76
N ASN A 285 -27.65 -1.97 25.99
CA ASN A 285 -26.47 -2.31 26.79
C ASN A 285 -26.05 -3.78 26.66
N ASN A 286 -26.85 -4.61 25.98
CA ASN A 286 -26.60 -6.04 25.88
C ASN A 286 -25.91 -6.39 24.56
N LYS A 287 -24.63 -6.79 24.63
CA LYS A 287 -23.87 -7.29 23.48
C LYS A 287 -23.95 -8.81 23.37
N TYR A 288 -24.47 -9.30 22.25
CA TYR A 288 -24.53 -10.72 21.90
C TYR A 288 -23.45 -11.05 20.87
N TYR A 289 -22.48 -11.86 21.28
CA TYR A 289 -21.32 -12.26 20.45
C TYR A 289 -21.65 -13.49 19.59
N ILE A 290 -22.57 -13.33 18.64
CA ILE A 290 -23.14 -14.42 17.82
C ILE A 290 -22.05 -15.24 17.12
N PHE A 291 -20.98 -14.57 16.69
CA PHE A 291 -19.93 -15.15 15.88
C PHE A 291 -18.63 -15.40 16.64
N GLY A 292 -18.63 -15.18 17.95
CA GLY A 292 -17.43 -15.13 18.78
C GLY A 292 -17.12 -13.70 19.23
N LYS A 293 -16.10 -13.56 20.07
CA LYS A 293 -15.75 -12.30 20.73
C LYS A 293 -14.27 -12.03 20.56
N GLU A 294 -13.91 -10.81 20.13
CA GLU A 294 -12.53 -10.29 20.09
C GLU A 294 -11.58 -11.17 19.24
N GLY A 295 -12.10 -11.89 18.25
CA GLY A 295 -11.32 -12.84 17.46
C GLY A 295 -10.27 -12.16 16.59
N ALA A 296 -10.65 -11.14 15.83
CA ALA A 296 -9.77 -10.35 14.98
C ALA A 296 -8.88 -9.41 15.81
N LYS A 297 -9.36 -8.98 16.99
CA LYS A 297 -8.55 -8.23 17.95
C LYS A 297 -7.38 -9.07 18.48
N ASN A 298 -7.66 -10.28 18.95
CA ASN A 298 -6.62 -11.20 19.41
C ASN A 298 -5.67 -11.59 18.27
N LEU A 299 -6.20 -11.78 17.05
CA LEU A 299 -5.37 -12.03 15.87
C LEU A 299 -4.45 -10.85 15.55
N ALA A 300 -4.93 -9.61 15.72
CA ALA A 300 -4.11 -8.42 15.51
C ALA A 300 -2.95 -8.35 16.51
N GLU A 301 -3.21 -8.68 17.77
CA GLU A 301 -2.19 -8.79 18.82
C GLU A 301 -1.17 -9.89 18.50
N ASP A 302 -1.62 -11.09 18.12
CA ASP A 302 -0.76 -12.22 17.75
C ASP A 302 0.17 -11.92 16.58
N LEU A 303 -0.30 -11.12 15.62
CA LEU A 303 0.44 -10.74 14.41
C LEU A 303 1.19 -9.42 14.56
N ASN A 304 1.11 -8.77 15.73
CA ASN A 304 1.68 -7.46 16.00
C ASN A 304 1.28 -6.39 14.95
N VAL A 305 0.00 -6.40 14.57
CA VAL A 305 -0.62 -5.39 13.70
C VAL A 305 -1.70 -4.64 14.48
N ARG A 306 -2.08 -3.45 14.00
CA ARG A 306 -3.09 -2.63 14.68
C ARG A 306 -4.48 -3.28 14.59
N PHE A 307 -5.21 -3.29 15.70
CA PHE A 307 -6.66 -3.48 15.67
C PHE A 307 -7.34 -2.12 15.39
N LEU A 308 -8.07 -2.03 14.29
CA LEU A 308 -8.63 -0.76 13.80
C LEU A 308 -10.03 -0.47 14.34
N GLY A 309 -10.75 -1.49 14.81
CA GLY A 309 -12.06 -1.33 15.43
C GLY A 309 -13.00 -2.51 15.18
N GLU A 310 -14.14 -2.46 15.85
CA GLU A 310 -15.23 -3.45 15.74
C GLU A 310 -16.47 -2.81 15.11
N VAL A 311 -17.07 -3.49 14.12
CA VAL A 311 -18.36 -3.11 13.53
C VAL A 311 -19.45 -4.04 14.06
N PRO A 312 -20.52 -3.51 14.68
CA PRO A 312 -21.60 -4.35 15.17
C PRO A 312 -22.42 -4.95 14.01
N LEU A 313 -23.00 -6.12 14.24
CA LEU A 313 -24.01 -6.69 13.37
C LEU A 313 -25.34 -5.98 13.65
N VAL A 314 -25.76 -5.09 12.76
CA VAL A 314 -27.06 -4.41 12.85
C VAL A 314 -27.79 -4.46 11.53
N GLN A 315 -29.12 -4.56 11.60
CA GLN A 315 -29.99 -4.68 10.43
C GLN A 315 -29.86 -3.49 9.48
N SER A 316 -29.68 -2.28 10.03
CA SER A 316 -29.56 -1.05 9.26
C SER A 316 -28.36 -1.04 8.31
N ILE A 317 -27.28 -1.79 8.59
CA ILE A 317 -26.14 -1.94 7.66
C ILE A 317 -26.56 -2.69 6.40
N ARG A 318 -27.32 -3.79 6.56
CA ARG A 318 -27.81 -4.60 5.44
C ARG A 318 -28.80 -3.78 4.60
N GLU A 319 -29.74 -3.10 5.25
CA GLU A 319 -30.69 -2.21 4.57
C GLU A 319 -30.00 -1.09 3.80
N ALA A 320 -29.06 -0.40 4.45
CA ALA A 320 -28.23 0.64 3.84
C ALA A 320 -27.50 0.15 2.59
N GLY A 321 -26.90 -1.04 2.64
CA GLY A 321 -26.20 -1.64 1.51
C GLY A 321 -27.12 -1.95 0.33
N ASP A 322 -28.30 -2.50 0.59
CA ASP A 322 -29.27 -2.87 -0.44
C ASP A 322 -29.93 -1.66 -1.13
N TYR A 323 -30.10 -0.56 -0.39
CA TYR A 323 -30.66 0.69 -0.93
C TYR A 323 -29.60 1.67 -1.44
N GLY A 324 -28.34 1.24 -1.54
CA GLY A 324 -27.26 2.07 -2.07
C GLY A 324 -26.99 3.36 -1.27
N ARG A 325 -27.24 3.31 0.04
CA ARG A 325 -27.01 4.43 0.97
C ARG A 325 -26.16 3.93 2.14
N PRO A 326 -24.81 3.98 2.05
CA PRO A 326 -23.92 3.44 3.07
C PRO A 326 -24.30 3.88 4.49
N ALA A 327 -24.25 2.94 5.43
CA ALA A 327 -24.75 3.11 6.80
C ALA A 327 -24.07 4.24 7.59
N ALA A 328 -22.81 4.56 7.28
CA ALA A 328 -22.06 5.66 7.89
C ALA A 328 -22.61 7.06 7.51
N LEU A 329 -23.52 7.15 6.53
CA LEU A 329 -24.29 8.37 6.24
C LEU A 329 -25.49 8.58 7.19
N GLN A 330 -25.80 7.60 8.05
CA GLN A 330 -26.87 7.72 9.04
C GLN A 330 -26.35 8.53 10.23
N THR A 331 -26.70 9.82 10.25
CA THR A 331 -26.30 10.76 11.31
C THR A 331 -26.94 10.40 12.65
N ALA A 332 -26.23 10.68 13.74
CA ALA A 332 -26.67 10.39 15.11
C ALA A 332 -26.96 8.90 15.36
N SER A 333 -26.25 8.02 14.65
CA SER A 333 -26.30 6.57 14.84
C SER A 333 -25.02 6.07 15.49
N PRO A 334 -25.04 4.95 16.26
CA PRO A 334 -23.83 4.32 16.76
C PRO A 334 -22.84 3.94 15.64
N LEU A 335 -23.35 3.67 14.43
CA LEU A 335 -22.54 3.31 13.27
C LEU A 335 -21.70 4.46 12.74
N GLU A 336 -22.23 5.69 12.79
CA GLU A 336 -21.46 6.88 12.42
C GLU A 336 -20.20 6.98 13.26
N THR A 337 -20.34 6.89 14.60
CA THR A 337 -19.19 6.94 15.51
C THR A 337 -18.22 5.79 15.30
N VAL A 338 -18.73 4.57 15.09
CA VAL A 338 -17.90 3.38 14.85
C VAL A 338 -17.05 3.54 13.59
N PHE A 339 -17.66 3.97 12.47
CA PHE A 339 -16.91 4.15 11.23
C PHE A 339 -15.97 5.36 11.29
N GLU A 340 -16.33 6.44 12.00
CA GLU A 340 -15.43 7.58 12.25
C GLU A 340 -14.19 7.16 13.03
N GLU A 341 -14.34 6.30 14.04
CA GLU A 341 -13.20 5.76 14.79
C GLU A 341 -12.31 4.87 13.92
N ILE A 342 -12.90 3.97 13.14
CA ILE A 342 -12.17 3.11 12.19
C ILE A 342 -11.43 3.97 11.16
N ALA A 343 -12.09 4.95 10.56
CA ALA A 343 -11.48 5.85 9.58
C ALA A 343 -10.32 6.65 10.18
N ARG A 344 -10.49 7.17 11.40
CA ARG A 344 -9.41 7.85 12.14
C ARG A 344 -8.22 6.93 12.36
N ASN A 345 -8.43 5.70 12.81
CA ASN A 345 -7.38 4.72 13.04
C ASN A 345 -6.65 4.34 11.72
N VAL A 346 -7.39 4.20 10.61
CA VAL A 346 -6.80 3.95 9.28
C VAL A 346 -5.94 5.13 8.83
N VAL A 347 -6.42 6.37 9.01
CA VAL A 347 -5.65 7.58 8.67
C VAL A 347 -4.41 7.68 9.53
N GLU A 348 -4.51 7.46 10.84
CA GLU A 348 -3.39 7.49 11.79
C GLU A 348 -2.30 6.48 11.38
N GLU A 349 -2.66 5.22 11.13
CA GLU A 349 -1.70 4.21 10.70
C GLU A 349 -1.13 4.50 9.30
N THR A 350 -1.91 5.11 8.41
CA THR A 350 -1.41 5.56 7.10
C THR A 350 -0.35 6.66 7.25
N VAL A 351 -0.61 7.66 8.09
CA VAL A 351 0.35 8.74 8.38
C VAL A 351 1.60 8.17 9.03
N ARG A 352 1.44 7.35 10.08
CA ARG A 352 2.55 6.69 10.77
C ARG A 352 3.38 5.86 9.79
N ARG A 353 2.75 5.11 8.89
CA ARG A 353 3.44 4.37 7.83
C ARG A 353 4.25 5.31 6.95
N ASN A 354 3.67 6.41 6.48
CA ASN A 354 4.32 7.35 5.57
C ASN A 354 5.49 8.09 6.21
N GLU A 355 5.46 8.31 7.53
CA GLU A 355 6.55 8.92 8.29
C GLU A 355 7.71 7.96 8.55
N ASN A 356 7.42 6.67 8.75
CA ASN A 356 8.41 5.68 9.22
C ASN A 356 8.96 4.78 8.09
N LEU A 357 8.26 4.65 6.97
CA LEU A 357 8.65 3.81 5.84
C LEU A 357 8.82 4.65 4.58
N ALA A 358 9.70 4.19 3.68
CA ALA A 358 9.82 4.79 2.36
C ALA A 358 8.50 4.63 1.56
N PRO A 359 8.24 5.51 0.57
CA PRO A 359 7.15 5.33 -0.37
C PRO A 359 7.15 3.91 -0.95
N THR A 360 5.97 3.31 -1.09
CA THR A 360 5.88 1.95 -1.62
C THR A 360 6.20 1.99 -3.10
N GLU A 361 6.85 0.94 -3.56
CA GLU A 361 7.03 0.67 -4.98
C GLU A 361 6.11 -0.51 -5.32
N ALA A 362 5.58 -0.52 -6.54
CA ALA A 362 4.88 -1.70 -7.01
C ALA A 362 5.84 -2.91 -7.08
N ILE A 363 5.32 -4.12 -6.85
CA ILE A 363 6.14 -5.33 -6.76
C ILE A 363 6.98 -5.51 -8.03
N LYS A 364 8.29 -5.71 -7.85
CA LYS A 364 9.24 -6.01 -8.93
C LYS A 364 9.17 -7.50 -9.29
N ILE A 365 8.98 -7.80 -10.57
CA ILE A 365 9.07 -9.18 -11.07
C ILE A 365 10.55 -9.57 -11.12
N THR A 366 11.01 -10.42 -10.20
CA THR A 366 12.37 -10.99 -10.27
C THR A 366 12.43 -12.35 -10.98
N THR A 367 11.30 -13.02 -11.25
CA THR A 367 11.30 -14.30 -11.97
C THR A 367 9.95 -14.63 -12.61
N MET A 368 9.93 -14.97 -13.91
CA MET A 368 8.82 -15.71 -14.57
C MET A 368 8.88 -17.22 -14.30
N ALA A 369 9.41 -17.63 -13.14
CA ALA A 369 9.46 -19.03 -12.75
C ALA A 369 8.40 -19.27 -11.69
N GLY A 370 7.31 -19.90 -12.09
CA GLY A 370 6.27 -20.36 -11.19
C GLY A 370 6.85 -21.16 -10.02
N CYS A 371 6.13 -21.12 -8.91
CA CYS A 371 6.36 -21.89 -7.68
C CYS A 371 7.07 -23.22 -7.97
N SER A 372 8.39 -23.27 -7.70
CA SER A 372 9.07 -24.55 -7.61
C SER A 372 8.68 -25.15 -6.28
N ALA A 373 7.95 -26.27 -6.34
CA ALA A 373 7.62 -27.05 -5.15
C ALA A 373 8.90 -27.36 -4.38
N VAL A 374 8.91 -26.98 -3.10
CA VAL A 374 9.94 -27.39 -2.15
C VAL A 374 9.99 -28.91 -2.16
N LYS A 375 11.02 -29.50 -2.78
CA LYS A 375 11.32 -30.92 -2.62
C LYS A 375 11.88 -31.09 -1.22
N GLY A 376 11.11 -31.75 -0.36
CA GLY A 376 11.54 -32.14 0.97
C GLY A 376 12.81 -32.99 0.95
N LYS A 377 13.61 -32.83 1.98
CA LYS A 377 14.55 -33.85 2.46
C LYS A 377 14.10 -34.30 3.84
#